data_AF-A0AAW5K1R2-F1
#
_entry.id   AF-A0AAW5K1R2-F1
#
_cell.length_a   1.000
_cell.length_b   1.000
_cell.length_c   1.000
_cell.angle_alpha   90.00
_cell.angle_beta   90.00
_cell.angle_gamma   90.00
#
_symmetry.space_group_name_H-M   'P 1'
#
loop_
_entity.id
_entity.type
_entity.pdbx_description
1 polymer ?
#
loop_
_entity_poly.entity_id
_entity_poly.type
_entity_poly.pdbx_seq_one_letter_code
_entity_poly.pdbx_strand_id
1 'polypeptide(L)'
;MMKEEEICGCHEKMTERTEEERKKLIHRLNRIEGQIRGIRGMVEKSVYCTDILTQSAAVTAAVNAFNKDLLASHIRNCVARDIRAGKDEVIDELVAALQKLMK
;
A
#
# COMPACT_ATOMS: atom_id res chain seq x y z
N MET A 1 -30.95 -9.01 27.04
CA MET A 1 -30.90 -7.55 26.89
C MET A 1 -29.43 -7.16 26.92
N MET A 2 -28.78 -7.17 25.75
CA MET A 2 -27.34 -6.94 25.62
C MET A 2 -27.14 -5.56 25.00
N LYS A 3 -26.21 -4.81 25.61
CA LYS A 3 -25.94 -3.40 25.41
C LYS A 3 -25.66 -3.07 23.94
N GLU A 4 -26.29 -1.99 23.48
CA GLU A 4 -25.86 -1.23 22.31
C GLU A 4 -24.50 -0.60 22.63
N GLU A 5 -23.44 -1.14 22.02
CA GLU A 5 -22.20 -0.38 21.84
C GLU A 5 -22.31 0.31 20.48
N GLU A 6 -22.24 1.64 20.47
CA GLU A 6 -22.13 2.44 19.25
C GLU A 6 -20.87 2.02 18.48
N ILE A 7 -21.04 1.31 17.38
CA ILE A 7 -19.95 0.88 16.50
C ILE A 7 -19.74 1.95 15.44
N CYS A 8 -18.56 2.59 15.49
CA CYS A 8 -18.05 3.56 14.53
C CYS A 8 -18.08 3.01 13.08
N GLY A 9 -18.66 3.76 12.14
CA GLY A 9 -19.01 3.34 10.77
C GLY A 9 -17.85 3.14 9.77
N CYS A 10 -16.78 2.44 10.15
CA CYS A 10 -15.56 2.33 9.33
C CYS A 10 -15.25 0.93 8.74
N HIS A 11 -16.14 -0.06 8.83
CA HIS A 11 -15.71 -1.47 8.72
C HIS A 11 -15.89 -2.23 7.40
N GLU A 12 -16.38 -1.67 6.28
CA GLU A 12 -16.63 -2.49 5.06
C GLU A 12 -16.11 -1.90 3.72
N LYS A 13 -14.92 -1.29 3.70
CA LYS A 13 -14.27 -0.91 2.42
C LYS A 13 -13.35 -2.01 1.90
N MET A 14 -13.90 -3.14 1.49
CA MET A 14 -13.13 -4.15 0.72
C MET A 14 -13.03 -3.74 -0.75
N THR A 15 -11.86 -3.96 -1.35
CA THR A 15 -11.64 -3.79 -2.79
C THR A 15 -11.59 -5.16 -3.44
N GLU A 16 -12.63 -5.51 -4.20
CA GLU A 16 -12.55 -6.62 -5.14
C GLU A 16 -11.52 -6.30 -6.23
N ARG A 17 -10.66 -7.27 -6.54
CA ARG A 17 -9.57 -7.13 -7.51
C ARG A 17 -9.67 -8.26 -8.50
N THR A 18 -9.29 -8.01 -9.75
CA THR A 18 -9.13 -9.10 -10.71
C THR A 18 -8.00 -10.03 -10.25
N GLU A 19 -8.04 -11.28 -10.70
CA GLU A 19 -6.98 -12.24 -10.38
C GLU A 19 -5.61 -11.75 -10.90
N GLU A 20 -5.57 -11.10 -12.06
CA GLU A 20 -4.37 -10.50 -12.62
C GLU A 20 -3.81 -9.37 -11.75
N GLU A 21 -4.67 -8.44 -11.29
CA GLU A 21 -4.27 -7.36 -10.40
C GLU A 21 -3.74 -7.91 -9.07
N ARG A 22 -4.46 -8.86 -8.47
CA ARG A 22 -4.06 -9.52 -7.23
C ARG A 22 -2.68 -10.18 -7.40
N LYS A 23 -2.50 -10.99 -8.44
CA LYS A 23 -1.25 -11.69 -8.72
C LYS A 23 -0.09 -10.70 -8.93
N LYS A 24 -0.32 -9.61 -9.68
CA LYS A 24 0.69 -8.56 -9.90
C LYS A 24 1.12 -7.90 -8.58
N LEU A 25 0.18 -7.52 -7.71
CA LEU A 25 0.48 -6.91 -6.42
C LEU A 25 1.26 -7.86 -5.50
N ILE A 26 0.81 -9.12 -5.40
CA ILE A 26 1.50 -10.15 -4.61
C ILE A 26 2.92 -10.41 -5.12
N HIS A 27 3.12 -10.48 -6.45
CA HIS A 27 4.47 -10.64 -7.01
C HIS A 27 5.40 -9.48 -6.65
N ARG A 28 4.90 -8.24 -6.60
CA ARG A 28 5.70 -7.09 -6.14
C ARG A 28 6.07 -7.21 -4.68
N LEU A 29 5.11 -7.59 -3.83
CA LEU A 29 5.35 -7.79 -2.40
C LEU A 29 6.37 -8.90 -2.13
N ASN A 30 6.27 -10.04 -2.83
CA ASN A 30 7.23 -11.13 -2.70
C ASN A 30 8.67 -10.69 -3.07
N ARG A 31 8.81 -9.81 -4.06
CA ARG A 31 10.12 -9.23 -4.41
C ARG A 31 10.65 -8.31 -3.32
N ILE A 32 9.80 -7.43 -2.78
CA ILE A 32 10.15 -6.54 -1.66
C ILE A 32 10.57 -7.35 -0.43
N GLU A 33 9.83 -8.41 -0.10
CA GLU A 33 10.18 -9.34 0.98
C GLU A 33 11.55 -9.98 0.75
N GLY A 34 11.83 -10.43 -0.47
CA GLY A 34 13.15 -10.94 -0.86
C GLY A 34 14.28 -9.94 -0.61
N GLN A 35 14.08 -8.67 -0.95
CA GLN A 35 15.05 -7.61 -0.69
C GLN A 35 15.27 -7.38 0.81
N ILE A 36 14.19 -7.35 1.61
CA ILE A 36 14.28 -7.21 3.08
C ILE A 36 15.06 -8.38 3.70
N ARG A 37 14.78 -9.62 3.27
CA ARG A 37 15.55 -10.80 3.71
C ARG A 37 17.02 -10.68 3.31
N GLY A 38 17.31 -10.14 2.13
CA GLY A 38 18.68 -9.85 1.68
C GLY A 38 19.39 -8.88 2.61
N ILE A 39 18.76 -7.74 2.95
CA ILE A 39 19.30 -6.74 3.89
C ILE A 39 19.58 -7.38 5.25
N ARG A 40 18.64 -8.17 5.78
CA ARG A 40 18.83 -8.90 7.05
C ARG A 40 20.10 -9.76 6.99
N GLY A 41 20.27 -10.53 5.93
CA GLY A 41 21.47 -11.37 5.74
C GLY A 41 22.77 -10.56 5.61
N MET A 42 22.70 -9.33 5.06
CA MET A 42 23.86 -8.42 5.01
C MET A 42 24.27 -7.95 6.41
N VAL A 43 23.30 -7.64 7.27
CA VAL A 43 23.56 -7.27 8.68
C VAL A 43 24.16 -8.44 9.44
N GLU A 44 23.58 -9.64 9.31
CA GLU A 44 24.09 -10.86 9.96
C GLU A 44 25.54 -11.19 9.56
N LYS A 45 25.95 -10.82 8.34
CA LYS A 45 27.31 -11.01 7.81
C LYS A 45 28.24 -9.80 8.04
N SER A 46 27.79 -8.77 8.77
CA SER A 46 28.56 -7.54 9.00
C SER A 46 29.06 -6.88 7.70
N VAL A 47 28.23 -6.88 6.66
CA VAL A 47 28.53 -6.21 5.38
C VAL A 47 28.67 -4.69 5.57
N TYR A 48 29.46 -4.05 4.72
CA TYR A 48 29.73 -2.62 4.79
C TYR A 48 28.45 -1.78 4.76
N CYS A 49 28.38 -0.77 5.63
CA CYS A 49 27.17 0.02 5.86
C CYS A 49 26.64 0.68 4.58
N THR A 50 27.52 1.18 3.70
CA THR A 50 27.11 1.85 2.45
C THR A 50 26.40 0.89 1.49
N ASP A 51 26.78 -0.38 1.46
CA ASP A 51 26.11 -1.40 0.63
C ASP A 51 24.72 -1.72 1.18
N ILE A 52 24.61 -1.81 2.51
CA ILE A 52 23.32 -2.00 3.20
C ILE A 52 22.39 -0.81 2.94
N LEU A 53 22.91 0.42 3.03
CA LEU A 53 22.16 1.64 2.73
C LEU A 53 21.68 1.67 1.27
N THR A 54 22.51 1.22 0.33
CA THR A 54 22.13 1.11 -1.08
C THR A 54 20.98 0.12 -1.29
N GLN A 55 21.02 -1.05 -0.64
CA GLN A 55 19.92 -2.01 -0.70
C GLN A 55 18.66 -1.51 0.01
N SER A 56 18.82 -0.80 1.13
CA SER A 56 17.70 -0.15 1.82
C SER A 56 16.99 0.88 0.94
N ALA A 57 17.75 1.73 0.23
CA ALA A 57 17.20 2.66 -0.74
C ALA A 57 16.46 1.94 -1.89
N ALA A 58 16.97 0.80 -2.35
CA ALA A 58 16.29 -0.03 -3.36
C ALA A 58 14.95 -0.60 -2.86
N VAL A 59 14.85 -0.98 -1.57
CA VAL A 59 13.58 -1.39 -0.96
C VAL A 59 12.60 -0.23 -0.91
N THR A 60 13.03 0.96 -0.47
CA THR A 60 12.18 2.16 -0.44
C THR A 60 11.65 2.50 -1.83
N ALA A 61 12.50 2.43 -2.87
CA ALA A 61 12.07 2.63 -4.25
C ALA A 61 11.03 1.60 -4.71
N ALA A 62 11.21 0.33 -4.34
CA ALA A 62 10.26 -0.74 -4.67
C ALA A 62 8.91 -0.58 -3.95
N VAL A 63 8.92 -0.18 -2.67
CA VAL A 63 7.70 0.14 -1.90
C VAL A 63 6.98 1.34 -2.51
N ASN A 64 7.70 2.40 -2.88
CA ASN A 64 7.11 3.56 -3.54
C ASN A 64 6.49 3.21 -4.89
N ALA A 65 7.12 2.32 -5.67
CA ALA A 65 6.54 1.81 -6.92
C ALA A 65 5.27 0.98 -6.68
N PHE A 66 5.24 0.15 -5.62
CA PHE A 66 4.05 -0.59 -5.22
C PHE A 66 2.90 0.36 -4.81
N ASN A 67 3.19 1.37 -3.99
CA ASN A 67 2.21 2.37 -3.55
C ASN A 67 1.57 3.10 -4.73
N LYS A 68 2.37 3.47 -5.74
CA LYS A 68 1.88 4.09 -6.98
C LYS A 68 0.92 3.19 -7.74
N ASP A 69 1.26 1.90 -7.90
CA ASP A 69 0.39 0.93 -8.57
C ASP A 69 -0.95 0.76 -7.82
N LEU A 70 -0.91 0.64 -6.49
CA LEU A 70 -2.10 0.47 -5.65
C LEU A 70 -3.00 1.71 -5.69
N LEU A 71 -2.41 2.90 -5.55
CA LEU A 71 -3.12 4.18 -5.64
C LEU A 71 -3.78 4.36 -7.01
N ALA A 72 -3.09 4.00 -8.09
CA ALA A 72 -3.64 4.12 -9.44
C ALA A 72 -4.84 3.18 -9.64
N SER A 73 -4.85 1.98 -9.03
CA SER A 73 -6.03 1.10 -9.03
C SER A 73 -7.17 1.70 -8.19
N HIS A 74 -6.87 2.25 -7.01
CA HIS A 74 -7.87 2.90 -6.16
C HIS A 74 -8.56 4.09 -6.84
N ILE A 75 -7.81 4.94 -7.54
CA ILE A 75 -8.35 6.10 -8.26
C ILE A 75 -9.27 5.65 -9.40
N ARG A 76 -8.84 4.69 -10.22
CA ARG A 76 -9.62 4.23 -11.39
C ARG A 76 -10.89 3.48 -11.01
N ASN A 77 -10.88 2.81 -9.87
CA ASN A 77 -11.97 1.94 -9.45
C ASN A 77 -12.86 2.61 -8.39
N CYS A 78 -12.37 2.72 -7.16
CA CYS A 78 -13.15 3.19 -6.01
C CYS A 78 -13.54 4.66 -6.16
N VAL A 79 -12.54 5.54 -6.35
CA VAL A 79 -12.77 6.99 -6.41
C VAL A 79 -13.64 7.34 -7.61
N ALA A 80 -13.31 6.85 -8.82
CA ALA A 80 -14.09 7.14 -10.01
C ALA A 80 -15.53 6.60 -9.96
N ARG A 81 -15.78 5.49 -9.25
CA ARG A 81 -17.13 4.97 -9.03
C ARG A 81 -17.90 5.88 -8.06
N ASP A 82 -17.28 6.25 -6.95
CA ASP A 82 -17.96 6.99 -5.89
C ASP A 82 -18.26 8.44 -6.32
N ILE A 83 -17.36 9.10 -7.08
CA ILE A 83 -17.63 10.39 -7.73
C ILE A 83 -18.83 10.29 -8.69
N ARG A 84 -18.89 9.24 -9.52
CA ARG A 84 -20.04 9.02 -10.43
C ARG A 84 -21.36 8.78 -9.68
N ALA A 85 -21.29 8.31 -8.44
CA ALA A 85 -22.43 8.14 -7.55
C ALA A 85 -22.77 9.38 -6.72
N GLY A 86 -22.07 10.51 -6.94
CA GLY A 86 -22.27 11.76 -6.20
C GLY A 86 -21.72 11.75 -4.77
N LYS A 87 -20.80 10.82 -4.46
CA LYS A 87 -20.17 10.68 -3.13
C LYS A 87 -18.82 11.38 -3.10
N ASP A 88 -18.84 12.71 -3.08
CA ASP A 88 -17.63 13.54 -3.20
C ASP A 88 -16.68 13.43 -1.99
N GLU A 89 -17.18 12.92 -0.85
CA GLU A 89 -16.41 12.63 0.37
C GLU A 89 -15.16 11.76 0.12
N VAL A 90 -15.19 10.94 -0.94
CA VAL A 90 -14.06 10.08 -1.35
C VAL A 90 -12.83 10.90 -1.77
N ILE A 91 -13.03 12.16 -2.19
CA ILE A 91 -11.94 13.05 -2.59
C ILE A 91 -11.12 13.46 -1.36
N ASP A 92 -11.76 13.77 -0.24
CA ASP A 92 -11.08 14.11 1.00
C ASP A 92 -10.28 12.91 1.55
N GLU A 93 -10.84 11.71 1.45
CA GLU A 93 -10.13 10.47 1.79
C GLU A 93 -8.88 10.27 0.91
N LEU A 94 -9.01 10.51 -0.40
CA LEU A 94 -7.89 10.42 -1.34
C LEU A 94 -6.79 11.45 -1.00
N VAL A 95 -7.16 12.71 -0.71
CA VAL A 95 -6.21 13.76 -0.32
C VAL A 95 -5.48 13.37 0.96
N ALA A 96 -6.20 12.88 1.97
CA ALA A 96 -5.60 12.41 3.23
C ALA A 96 -4.64 11.22 3.02
N ALA A 97 -4.97 10.30 2.10
CA ALA A 97 -4.09 9.19 1.74
C ALA A 97 -2.81 9.68 1.04
N LEU A 98 -2.93 10.59 0.08
CA LEU A 98 -1.79 11.20 -0.63
C LEU A 98 -0.83 11.91 0.31
N GLN A 99 -1.36 12.70 1.26
CA GLN A 99 -0.55 13.39 2.27
C GLN A 99 0.29 12.44 3.13
N LYS A 100 -0.18 11.20 3.36
CA LYS A 100 0.60 10.18 4.11
C LYS A 100 1.69 9.54 3.25
N LEU A 101 1.48 9.44 1.94
CA LEU A 101 2.41 8.80 1.00
C LEU A 101 3.49 9.75 0.48
N MET A 102 3.30 11.06 0.63
CA MET A 102 4.23 12.11 0.17
C MET A 102 5.12 12.68 1.29
N LYS A 103 5.10 12.08 2.48
CA LYS A 103 6.09 12.33 3.53
C LYS A 103 7.36 11.54 3.27
#